data_AF-A0A382AB50-F1
#
_entry.id   AF-A0A382AB50-F1
#
_cell.length_a   1.000
_cell.length_b   1.000
_cell.length_c   1.000
_cell.angle_alpha   90.00
_cell.angle_beta   90.00
_cell.angle_gamma   90.00
#
_symmetry.space_group_name_H-M   'P 1'
#
loop_
_entity.id
_entity.type
_entity.pdbx_description
1 polymer ?
#
loop_
_entity_poly.entity_id
_entity_poly.type
_entity_poly.pdbx_seq_one_letter_code
_entity_poly.pdbx_strand_id
1 'polypeptide(L)'
;MAFKLIPYSDTLDLTEFYATAQQKGFVNNNSKKMLVDSLAKEDRFQVWMLMWKEKVIGCTAAHSFPEMGPDSYRIACRICTFTDQLPKEYKGLRGTDTIRNHQTTTQQFFKPAGIKWAGPNKNYYVTTNENAEGTQRLVHKIVAPTLEETG
;
A
#
# COMPACT_ATOMS: atom_id res chain seq x y z
N MET A 1 1.55 3.03 22.19
CA MET A 1 0.75 2.18 21.28
C MET A 1 1.55 1.98 20.00
N ALA A 2 1.49 0.81 19.36
CA ALA A 2 2.31 0.48 18.19
C ALA A 2 1.43 0.25 16.96
N PHE A 3 1.97 0.54 15.77
CA PHE A 3 1.37 0.11 14.51
C PHE A 3 1.31 -1.42 14.44
N LYS A 4 0.25 -1.94 13.82
CA LYS A 4 0.13 -3.37 13.50
C LYS A 4 -0.25 -3.51 12.04
N LEU A 5 0.44 -4.38 11.31
CA LEU A 5 0.05 -4.77 9.97
C LEU A 5 -0.55 -6.17 10.04
N ILE A 6 -1.84 -6.28 9.74
CA ILE A 6 -2.58 -7.55 9.83
C ILE A 6 -3.01 -8.00 8.44
N PRO A 7 -3.07 -9.31 8.15
CA PRO A 7 -3.65 -9.80 6.91
C PRO A 7 -5.15 -9.49 6.86
N TYR A 8 -5.68 -9.24 5.67
CA TYR A 8 -7.10 -9.22 5.43
C TYR A 8 -7.73 -10.59 5.76
N SER A 9 -8.96 -10.58 6.24
CA SER A 9 -9.83 -11.74 6.37
C SER A 9 -11.28 -11.31 6.18
N ASP A 10 -12.15 -12.22 5.75
CA ASP A 10 -13.58 -11.94 5.57
C ASP A 10 -14.29 -11.58 6.88
N THR A 11 -13.72 -11.93 8.03
CA THR A 11 -14.26 -11.60 9.35
C THR A 11 -13.85 -10.20 9.84
N LEU A 12 -12.97 -9.50 9.12
CA LEU A 12 -12.54 -8.16 9.49
C LEU A 12 -13.59 -7.13 9.06
N ASP A 13 -14.14 -6.38 10.03
CA ASP A 13 -15.04 -5.26 9.71
C ASP A 13 -14.24 -4.08 9.14
N LEU A 14 -14.52 -3.75 7.88
CA LEU A 14 -13.89 -2.66 7.13
C LEU A 14 -14.89 -1.56 6.74
N THR A 15 -16.08 -1.54 7.35
CA THR A 15 -17.15 -0.59 7.01
C THR A 15 -16.68 0.87 7.14
N GLU A 16 -16.11 1.25 8.28
CA GLU A 16 -15.58 2.61 8.50
C GLU A 16 -14.41 2.93 7.55
N PHE A 17 -13.55 1.94 7.28
CA PHE A 17 -12.41 2.10 6.39
C PHE A 17 -12.85 2.38 4.95
N TYR A 18 -13.80 1.60 4.43
CA TYR A 18 -14.35 1.76 3.08
C TYR A 18 -15.06 3.11 2.90
N ALA A 19 -15.88 3.51 3.89
CA ALA A 19 -16.52 4.82 3.87
C ALA A 19 -15.50 5.96 3.86
N THR A 20 -14.46 5.86 4.70
CA THR A 20 -13.37 6.85 4.75
C THR A 20 -12.58 6.90 3.45
N ALA A 21 -12.27 5.73 2.86
CA ALA A 21 -11.58 5.63 1.59
C ALA A 21 -12.39 6.30 0.46
N GLN A 22 -13.72 6.06 0.42
CA GLN A 22 -14.61 6.71 -0.53
C GLN A 22 -14.62 8.24 -0.35
N GLN A 23 -14.78 8.73 0.88
CA GLN A 23 -14.80 10.16 1.19
C GLN A 23 -13.50 10.86 0.75
N LYS A 24 -12.36 10.19 0.88
CA LYS A 24 -11.04 10.71 0.51
C LYS A 24 -10.66 10.47 -0.97
N GLY A 25 -11.54 9.85 -1.76
CA GLY A 25 -11.31 9.59 -3.18
C GLY A 25 -10.37 8.40 -3.48
N PHE A 26 -10.11 7.52 -2.50
CA PHE A 26 -9.34 6.29 -2.70
C PHE A 26 -10.22 5.19 -3.32
N VAL A 27 -10.57 5.36 -4.60
CA VAL A 27 -11.54 4.52 -5.33
C VAL A 27 -11.14 3.04 -5.35
N ASN A 28 -9.84 2.76 -5.40
CA ASN A 28 -9.29 1.40 -5.39
C ASN A 28 -9.35 0.70 -4.02
N ASN A 29 -9.80 1.40 -2.98
CA ASN A 29 -9.74 0.96 -1.58
C ASN A 29 -11.11 1.05 -0.89
N ASN A 30 -12.16 1.51 -1.58
CA ASN A 30 -13.45 1.86 -0.99
C ASN A 30 -14.46 0.70 -0.90
N SER A 31 -14.07 -0.51 -1.26
CA SER A 31 -14.94 -1.69 -1.21
C SER A 31 -14.12 -2.97 -1.27
N LYS A 32 -14.68 -4.07 -0.77
CA LYS A 32 -14.09 -5.41 -0.91
C LYS A 32 -13.83 -5.77 -2.38
N LYS A 33 -14.80 -5.48 -3.25
CA LYS A 33 -14.69 -5.71 -4.69
C LYS A 33 -13.43 -5.08 -5.30
N MET A 34 -13.17 -3.82 -4.97
CA MET A 34 -12.02 -3.10 -5.52
C MET A 34 -10.70 -3.48 -4.82
N LEU A 35 -10.72 -3.60 -3.49
CA LEU A 35 -9.51 -3.83 -2.71
C LEU A 35 -9.01 -5.27 -2.78
N VAL A 36 -9.91 -6.25 -2.70
CA VAL A 36 -9.61 -7.67 -2.51
C VAL A 36 -10.00 -8.47 -3.75
N ASP A 37 -11.28 -8.45 -4.14
CA ASP A 37 -11.78 -9.38 -5.16
C ASP A 37 -11.16 -9.13 -6.54
N SER A 38 -10.75 -7.89 -6.82
CA SER A 38 -10.04 -7.53 -8.04
C SER A 38 -8.68 -8.23 -8.21
N LEU A 39 -8.11 -8.74 -7.12
CA LEU A 39 -6.85 -9.50 -7.08
C LEU A 39 -7.09 -11.01 -7.04
N ALA A 40 -8.33 -11.48 -6.91
CA ALA A 40 -8.65 -12.91 -6.81
C ALA A 40 -8.37 -13.70 -8.10
N LYS A 41 -8.15 -12.99 -9.22
CA LYS A 41 -7.73 -13.57 -10.50
C LYS A 41 -6.24 -13.89 -10.56
N GLU A 42 -5.44 -13.37 -9.63
CA GLU A 42 -3.99 -13.56 -9.59
C GLU A 42 -3.69 -14.91 -8.93
N ASP A 43 -2.73 -15.67 -9.47
CA ASP A 43 -2.34 -17.00 -8.95
C ASP A 43 -2.00 -16.98 -7.45
N ARG A 44 -1.42 -15.86 -7.01
CA ARG A 44 -1.04 -15.65 -5.62
C ARG A 44 -1.25 -14.19 -5.28
N PHE A 45 -2.03 -13.88 -4.25
CA PHE A 45 -2.18 -12.52 -3.74
C PHE A 45 -2.34 -12.49 -2.23
N GLN A 46 -2.12 -11.31 -1.65
CA GLN A 46 -2.41 -11.03 -0.25
C GLN A 46 -2.70 -9.55 -0.04
N VAL A 47 -3.65 -9.26 0.84
CA VAL A 47 -3.99 -7.90 1.27
C VAL A 47 -3.66 -7.75 2.76
N TRP A 48 -3.13 -6.59 3.14
CA TRP A 48 -2.84 -6.24 4.52
C TRP A 48 -3.48 -4.92 4.91
N MET A 49 -3.91 -4.84 6.16
CA MET A 49 -4.50 -3.66 6.78
C MET A 49 -3.55 -3.09 7.84
N LEU A 50 -3.28 -1.79 7.76
CA LEU A 50 -2.49 -1.07 8.74
C LEU A 50 -3.40 -0.55 9.85
N MET A 51 -3.11 -0.96 11.07
CA MET A 51 -3.84 -0.54 12.26
C MET A 51 -3.06 0.46 13.11
N TRP A 52 -3.79 1.43 13.63
CA TRP A 52 -3.35 2.37 14.67
C TRP A 52 -4.49 2.65 15.63
N LYS A 53 -4.25 2.53 16.95
CA LYS A 53 -5.29 2.68 18.00
C LYS A 53 -6.55 1.87 17.71
N GLU A 54 -6.37 0.61 17.34
CA GLU A 54 -7.45 -0.35 17.01
C GLU A 54 -8.29 0.01 15.78
N LYS A 55 -7.94 1.09 15.07
CA LYS A 55 -8.57 1.48 13.81
C LYS A 55 -7.71 1.09 12.62
N VAL A 56 -8.36 0.66 11.54
CA VAL A 56 -7.69 0.46 10.25
C VAL A 56 -7.52 1.82 9.58
N ILE A 57 -6.28 2.23 9.37
CA ILE A 57 -5.90 3.55 8.85
C ILE A 57 -5.21 3.48 7.49
N GLY A 58 -5.06 2.30 6.92
CA GLY A 58 -4.38 2.12 5.65
C GLY A 58 -4.39 0.67 5.21
N CYS A 59 -3.96 0.43 3.98
CA CYS A 59 -3.82 -0.91 3.44
C CYS A 59 -2.79 -0.97 2.32
N THR A 60 -2.41 -2.19 1.99
CA THR A 60 -1.61 -2.52 0.82
C THR A 60 -1.91 -3.95 0.38
N ALA A 61 -1.47 -4.31 -0.81
CA ALA A 61 -1.55 -5.66 -1.32
C ALA A 61 -0.28 -6.04 -2.10
N ALA A 62 -0.10 -7.33 -2.31
CA ALA A 62 0.90 -7.89 -3.21
C ALA A 62 0.28 -9.05 -4.00
N HIS A 63 0.77 -9.27 -5.22
CA HIS A 63 0.38 -10.40 -6.03
C HIS A 63 1.50 -10.88 -6.95
N SER A 64 1.37 -12.10 -7.49
CA SER A 64 2.19 -12.62 -8.60
C SER A 64 2.14 -11.68 -9.79
N PHE A 65 3.26 -11.51 -10.50
CA PHE A 65 3.35 -10.59 -11.63
C PHE A 65 4.10 -11.20 -12.83
N PRO A 66 3.54 -12.27 -13.43
CA PRO A 66 4.22 -13.08 -14.44
C PRO A 66 4.58 -12.32 -15.71
N GLU A 67 3.90 -11.20 -16.00
CA GLU A 67 4.17 -10.34 -17.15
C GLU A 67 5.57 -9.71 -17.12
N MET A 68 6.19 -9.62 -15.94
CA MET A 68 7.56 -9.13 -15.77
C MET A 68 8.61 -10.26 -15.79
N GLY A 69 8.18 -11.50 -16.00
CA GLY A 69 9.03 -12.69 -16.08
C GLY A 69 8.94 -13.60 -14.84
N PRO A 70 9.70 -14.71 -14.83
CA PRO A 70 9.69 -15.67 -13.73
C PRO A 70 10.02 -15.03 -12.38
N ASP A 71 9.42 -15.56 -11.30
CA ASP A 71 9.70 -15.13 -9.92
C ASP A 71 9.45 -13.64 -9.65
N SER A 72 8.54 -13.04 -10.42
CA SER A 72 8.16 -11.64 -10.32
C SER A 72 6.90 -11.42 -9.50
N TYR A 73 6.95 -10.40 -8.64
CA TYR A 73 5.86 -10.03 -7.75
C TYR A 73 5.63 -8.53 -7.77
N ARG A 74 4.37 -8.12 -7.91
CA ARG A 74 3.99 -6.73 -7.70
C ARG A 74 3.68 -6.55 -6.23
N ILE A 75 4.55 -5.83 -5.53
CA ILE A 75 4.39 -5.52 -4.11
C ILE A 75 3.90 -4.09 -3.95
N ALA A 76 3.39 -3.79 -2.76
CA ALA A 76 2.93 -2.45 -2.42
C ALA A 76 1.94 -1.90 -3.47
N CYS A 77 1.00 -2.73 -3.94
CA CYS A 77 -0.13 -2.27 -4.73
C CYS A 77 -1.30 -1.92 -3.81
N ARG A 78 -2.36 -1.31 -4.36
CA ARG A 78 -3.54 -0.82 -3.60
C ARG A 78 -3.15 0.02 -2.36
N ILE A 79 -2.03 0.75 -2.40
CA ILE A 79 -1.57 1.52 -1.24
C ILE A 79 -2.57 2.63 -0.92
N CYS A 80 -3.02 2.69 0.33
CA CYS A 80 -3.56 3.92 0.90
C CYS A 80 -3.19 4.05 2.38
N THR A 81 -3.05 5.28 2.85
CA THR A 81 -2.90 5.61 4.28
C THR A 81 -3.67 6.90 4.57
N PHE A 82 -4.54 6.87 5.58
CA PHE A 82 -5.29 8.02 6.08
C PHE A 82 -4.39 8.85 7.01
N THR A 83 -3.67 9.79 6.45
CA THR A 83 -2.59 10.48 7.17
C THR A 83 -3.04 11.47 8.23
N ASP A 84 -4.27 11.94 8.13
CA ASP A 84 -4.94 12.67 9.21
C ASP A 84 -5.11 11.82 10.48
N GLN A 85 -5.15 10.48 10.34
CA GLN A 85 -5.28 9.51 11.42
C GLN A 85 -3.92 8.96 11.91
N LEU A 86 -2.81 9.33 11.28
CA LEU A 86 -1.48 8.96 11.76
C LEU A 86 -1.15 9.66 13.09
N PRO A 87 -0.29 9.05 13.94
CA PRO A 87 0.33 9.72 15.07
C PRO A 87 0.99 11.05 14.64
N LYS A 88 1.05 12.03 15.55
CA LYS A 88 1.57 13.38 15.23
C LYS A 88 2.99 13.33 14.68
N GLU A 89 3.80 12.41 15.20
CA GLU A 89 5.19 12.16 14.80
C GLU A 89 5.29 11.69 13.34
N TYR A 90 4.21 11.10 12.80
CA TYR A 90 4.13 10.59 11.44
C TYR A 90 3.39 11.53 10.47
N LYS A 91 2.80 12.64 10.96
CA LYS A 91 2.07 13.60 10.09
C LYS A 91 2.98 14.44 9.21
N GLY A 92 4.22 14.69 9.63
CA GLY A 92 5.24 15.41 8.86
C GLY A 92 5.95 14.57 7.80
N LEU A 93 5.70 13.25 7.77
CA LEU A 93 6.39 12.27 6.93
C LEU A 93 5.87 12.24 5.48
N ARG A 94 5.69 13.42 4.87
CA ARG A 94 5.17 13.58 3.51
C ARG A 94 6.08 14.40 2.59
N GLY A 95 7.21 14.86 3.09
CA GLY A 95 8.23 15.53 2.28
C GLY A 95 9.00 14.54 1.41
N THR A 96 9.64 15.06 0.37
CA THR A 96 10.63 14.30 -0.41
C THR A 96 11.73 13.75 0.47
N ASP A 97 12.17 14.50 1.49
CA ASP A 97 13.14 14.04 2.49
C ASP A 97 12.68 12.76 3.22
N THR A 98 11.40 12.70 3.60
CA THR A 98 10.82 11.50 4.20
C THR A 98 10.87 10.30 3.26
N ILE A 99 10.59 10.53 1.97
CA ILE A 99 10.62 9.48 0.96
C ILE A 99 12.05 8.96 0.80
N ARG A 100 13.03 9.87 0.71
CA ARG A 100 14.46 9.55 0.61
C ARG A 100 14.97 8.79 1.83
N ASN A 101 14.52 9.17 3.02
CA ASN A 101 14.93 8.52 4.28
C ASN A 101 14.07 7.29 4.63
N HIS A 102 13.22 6.82 3.70
CA HIS A 102 12.37 5.64 3.87
C HIS A 102 11.42 5.69 5.09
N GLN A 103 10.94 6.88 5.46
CA GLN A 103 10.13 7.07 6.67
C GLN A 103 8.61 7.03 6.43
N THR A 104 8.12 6.83 5.21
CA THR A 104 6.66 6.72 4.98
C THR A 104 6.14 5.33 5.36
N THR A 105 4.83 5.19 5.59
CA THR A 105 4.21 3.89 5.87
C THR A 105 4.48 2.84 4.78
N THR A 106 4.64 3.28 3.53
CA THR A 106 4.95 2.39 2.42
C THR A 106 6.30 1.73 2.58
N GLN A 107 7.34 2.49 2.91
CA GLN A 107 8.69 1.96 3.09
C GLN A 107 8.83 1.20 4.42
N GLN A 108 8.22 1.71 5.50
CA GLN A 108 8.38 1.09 6.82
C GLN A 108 7.55 -0.18 7.01
N PHE A 109 6.35 -0.27 6.42
CA PHE A 109 5.43 -1.38 6.66
C PHE A 109 5.08 -2.16 5.39
N PHE A 110 4.71 -1.48 4.30
CA PHE A 110 4.08 -2.14 3.14
C PHE A 110 5.08 -2.90 2.27
N LYS A 111 6.19 -2.28 1.86
CA LYS A 111 7.23 -2.95 1.07
C LYS A 111 7.83 -4.14 1.82
N PRO A 112 8.23 -4.03 3.11
CA PRO A 112 8.75 -5.17 3.86
C PRO A 112 7.77 -6.34 3.95
N ALA A 113 6.47 -6.07 4.12
CA ALA A 113 5.45 -7.11 4.15
C ALA A 113 5.33 -7.85 2.81
N GLY A 114 5.32 -7.11 1.70
CA GLY A 114 5.30 -7.69 0.36
C GLY A 114 6.55 -8.53 0.06
N ILE A 115 7.74 -8.04 0.39
CA ILE A 115 9.02 -8.76 0.23
C ILE A 115 9.01 -10.05 1.06
N LYS A 116 8.64 -9.96 2.35
CA LYS A 116 8.58 -11.12 3.25
C LYS A 116 7.59 -12.17 2.75
N TRP A 117 6.45 -11.74 2.22
CA TRP A 117 5.44 -12.62 1.67
C TRP A 117 5.89 -13.28 0.37
N ALA A 118 6.47 -12.52 -0.57
CA ALA A 118 6.96 -13.06 -1.84
C ALA A 118 8.11 -14.07 -1.62
N GLY A 119 8.94 -13.82 -0.60
CA GLY A 119 10.12 -14.61 -0.27
C GLY A 119 11.39 -13.94 -0.80
N PRO A 120 12.57 -14.25 -0.23
CA PRO A 120 13.83 -13.61 -0.60
C PRO A 120 14.26 -13.97 -2.03
N ASN A 121 15.14 -13.15 -2.60
CA ASN A 121 15.75 -13.37 -3.93
C ASN A 121 14.72 -13.50 -5.07
N LYS A 122 13.68 -12.69 -5.02
CA LYS A 122 12.64 -12.56 -6.07
C LYS A 122 12.71 -11.18 -6.72
N ASN A 123 12.04 -11.03 -7.86
CA ASN A 123 11.94 -9.75 -8.56
C ASN A 123 10.72 -8.98 -8.03
N TYR A 124 10.94 -7.82 -7.42
CA TYR A 124 9.88 -7.02 -6.82
C TYR A 124 9.61 -5.75 -7.64
N TYR A 125 8.33 -5.51 -7.93
CA TYR A 125 7.90 -4.35 -8.69
C TYR A 125 6.91 -3.53 -7.89
N VAL A 126 7.12 -2.22 -7.85
CA VAL A 126 6.11 -1.24 -7.43
C VAL A 126 5.79 -0.43 -8.66
N THR A 127 4.55 -0.54 -9.15
CA THR A 127 4.14 0.19 -10.35
C THR A 127 3.22 1.34 -10.00
N THR A 128 3.25 2.36 -10.84
CA THR A 128 2.46 3.58 -10.73
C THR A 128 2.01 3.99 -12.12
N ASN A 129 0.99 4.82 -12.22
CA ASN A 129 0.40 5.28 -13.48
C ASN A 129 0.12 6.78 -13.41
N GLU A 130 -0.21 7.38 -14.55
CA GLU A 130 -0.48 8.82 -14.64
C GLU A 130 -1.93 9.20 -14.29
N ASN A 131 -2.76 8.25 -13.84
CA ASN A 131 -4.17 8.52 -13.57
C ASN A 131 -4.30 9.58 -12.47
N ALA A 132 -5.23 10.52 -12.69
CA ALA A 132 -5.52 11.60 -11.74
C ALA A 132 -6.27 11.12 -10.48
N GLU A 133 -6.73 9.87 -10.45
CA GLU A 133 -7.49 9.31 -9.33
C GLU A 133 -6.66 9.18 -8.05
N GLY A 134 -7.16 9.79 -6.97
CA GLY A 134 -6.47 9.82 -5.68
C GLY A 134 -5.11 10.52 -5.78
N THR A 135 -4.05 9.84 -5.32
CA THR A 135 -2.67 10.38 -5.35
C THR A 135 -1.77 9.67 -6.37
N GLN A 136 -2.33 8.89 -7.31
CA GLN A 136 -1.55 8.05 -8.23
C GLN A 136 -0.57 8.86 -9.09
N ARG A 137 -1.03 9.95 -9.70
CA ARG A 137 -0.17 10.89 -10.42
C ARG A 137 0.99 11.46 -9.58
N LEU A 138 0.78 11.74 -8.29
CA LEU A 138 1.85 12.24 -7.41
C LEU A 138 2.89 11.14 -7.13
N VAL A 139 2.43 9.89 -6.99
CA VAL A 139 3.33 8.75 -6.84
C VAL A 139 4.20 8.58 -8.10
N HIS A 140 3.59 8.69 -9.29
CA HIS A 140 4.32 8.62 -10.57
C HIS A 140 5.34 9.74 -10.75
N LYS A 141 4.96 10.99 -10.45
CA LYS A 141 5.81 12.16 -10.76
C LYS A 141 6.82 12.53 -9.69
N ILE A 142 6.59 12.12 -8.44
CA ILE A 142 7.42 12.56 -7.30
C ILE A 142 8.00 11.35 -6.59
N VAL A 143 7.16 10.43 -6.11
CA VAL A 143 7.60 9.37 -5.19
C VAL A 143 8.51 8.36 -5.88
N ALA A 144 8.11 7.84 -7.05
CA ALA A 144 8.89 6.83 -7.76
C ALA A 144 10.26 7.38 -8.21
N PRO A 145 10.37 8.56 -8.86
CA PRO A 145 11.66 9.16 -9.18
C PRO A 145 12.53 9.43 -7.95
N THR A 146 11.94 9.95 -6.86
CA THR A 146 12.70 10.22 -5.63
C THR A 146 13.29 8.94 -5.02
N LEU A 147 12.60 7.81 -5.15
CA LEU A 147 13.08 6.52 -4.67
C LEU A 147 14.14 5.90 -5.60
N GLU A 148 13.99 6.06 -6.91
CA GLU A 148 15.00 5.61 -7.87
C GLU A 148 16.35 6.32 -7.64
N GLU A 149 16.32 7.62 -7.32
CA GLU A 149 17.52 8.38 -6.97
C GLU A 149 18.25 7.88 -5.72
N THR A 150 17.59 7.11 -4.84
CA THR A 150 18.21 6.59 -3.61
C THR A 150 18.89 5.24 -3.77
N GLY A 151 18.78 4.60 -4.95
CA GLY A 151 19.23 3.22 -5.20
C GLY A 151 18.23 2.17 -4.71
#